data_AF-A0A4Y9QGV5-F1
#
_entry.id   AF-A0A4Y9QGV5-F1
#
_cell.length_a   1.000
_cell.length_b   1.000
_cell.length_c   1.000
_cell.angle_alpha   90.00
_cell.angle_beta   90.00
_cell.angle_gamma   90.00
#
_symmetry.space_group_name_H-M   'P 1'
#
loop_
_entity.id
_entity.type
_entity.pdbx_description
1 polymer ?
#
loop_
_entity_poly.entity_id
_entity_poly.type
_entity_poly.pdbx_seq_one_letter_code
_entity_poly.pdbx_strand_id
1 'polypeptide(L)'
;MTGLPWVRLDTTFYENPKILALLAERDGYRAAVVYVSALAYSGGHGTDGQIATYVLPRVHGRKTDADRLVRHGLFEPAVDGWQIHDYDQLQQTSETTEQIRADRRRAAIKGNCVRHHGPDCGCWRGGLSSVP
;
A
#
# COMPACT_ATOMS: atom_id res chain seq x y z
N MET A 1 -5.34 9.34 7.56
CA MET A 1 -4.66 8.85 6.34
C MET A 1 -5.59 7.89 5.63
N THR A 2 -6.06 8.24 4.42
CA THR A 2 -6.80 7.31 3.57
C THR A 2 -5.78 6.55 2.73
N GLY A 3 -5.63 5.24 2.93
CA GLY A 3 -4.75 4.44 2.08
C GLY A 3 -5.28 4.27 0.66
N LEU A 4 -4.68 3.33 -0.06
CA LEU A 4 -5.08 2.92 -1.40
C LEU A 4 -6.38 2.10 -1.34
N PRO A 5 -7.31 2.29 -2.30
CA PRO A 5 -8.51 1.47 -2.38
C PRO A 5 -8.23 0.03 -2.84
N TRP A 6 -7.04 -0.22 -3.41
CA TRP A 6 -6.58 -1.52 -3.88
C TRP A 6 -5.05 -1.59 -3.84
N VAL A 7 -4.51 -2.81 -3.78
CA VAL A 7 -3.09 -3.10 -3.94
C VAL A 7 -2.85 -3.93 -5.19
N ARG A 8 -1.66 -3.83 -5.79
CA ARG A 8 -1.28 -4.65 -6.93
C ARG A 8 -0.98 -6.06 -6.45
N LEU A 9 -1.60 -7.06 -7.06
CA LEU A 9 -1.22 -8.45 -6.94
C LEU A 9 -1.01 -8.98 -8.36
N ASP A 10 0.16 -9.56 -8.60
CA ASP A 10 0.47 -10.12 -9.91
C ASP A 10 -0.43 -11.33 -10.19
N THR A 11 -0.95 -11.45 -11.42
CA THR A 11 -1.80 -12.59 -11.81
C THR A 11 -1.05 -13.93 -11.80
N THR A 12 0.27 -13.89 -11.89
CA THR A 12 1.19 -15.04 -11.81
C THR A 12 1.71 -15.28 -10.39
N PHE A 13 1.09 -14.69 -9.37
CA PHE A 13 1.48 -14.86 -7.96
C PHE A 13 1.68 -16.33 -7.54
N TYR A 14 0.88 -17.25 -8.09
CA TYR A 14 0.97 -18.69 -7.82
C TYR A 14 2.23 -19.36 -8.41
N GLU A 15 2.91 -18.72 -9.36
CA GLU A 15 4.14 -19.21 -9.99
C GLU A 15 5.41 -18.67 -9.30
N ASN A 16 5.26 -17.69 -8.39
CA ASN A 16 6.40 -17.09 -7.70
C ASN A 16 7.18 -18.17 -6.91
N PRO A 17 8.50 -18.33 -7.11
CA PRO A 17 9.29 -19.36 -6.42
C PRO A 17 9.22 -19.29 -4.89
N LYS A 18 9.15 -18.10 -4.30
CA LYS A 18 9.00 -17.91 -2.84
C LYS A 18 7.63 -18.43 -2.37
N ILE A 19 6.58 -18.22 -3.15
CA ILE A 19 5.24 -18.71 -2.86
C ILE A 19 5.16 -20.23 -3.03
N LEU A 20 5.70 -20.78 -4.11
CA LEU A 20 5.76 -22.23 -4.33
C LEU A 20 6.52 -22.94 -3.20
N ALA A 21 7.68 -22.41 -2.79
CA ALA A 21 8.45 -22.93 -1.67
C ALA A 21 7.69 -22.85 -0.34
N LEU A 22 6.98 -21.75 -0.09
CA LEU A 22 6.15 -21.59 1.09
C LEU A 22 4.99 -22.60 1.11
N LEU A 23 4.30 -22.78 -0.02
CA LEU A 23 3.15 -23.69 -0.12
C LEU A 23 3.54 -25.17 0.00
N ALA A 24 4.79 -25.52 -0.27
CA ALA A 24 5.32 -26.86 -0.02
C ALA A 24 5.48 -27.17 1.49
N GLU A 25 5.53 -26.17 2.38
CA GLU A 25 5.54 -26.40 3.82
C GLU A 25 4.16 -26.82 4.34
N ARG A 26 4.15 -27.66 5.39
CA ARG A 26 2.94 -27.94 6.15
C ARG A 26 2.34 -26.64 6.70
N ASP A 27 1.07 -26.40 6.38
CA ASP A 27 0.33 -25.17 6.70
C ASP A 27 0.88 -23.88 6.06
N GLY A 28 1.71 -23.99 5.02
CA GLY A 28 2.28 -22.85 4.30
C GLY A 28 1.23 -21.94 3.66
N TYR A 29 0.11 -22.51 3.21
CA TYR A 29 -1.02 -21.75 2.67
C TYR A 29 -1.56 -20.69 3.65
N ARG A 30 -1.45 -20.92 4.97
CA ARG A 30 -1.88 -19.94 5.97
C ARG A 30 -1.00 -18.70 5.93
N ALA A 31 0.32 -18.88 5.84
CA ALA A 31 1.26 -17.78 5.70
C ALA A 31 1.07 -17.04 4.36
N ALA A 32 0.75 -17.75 3.27
CA ALA A 32 0.42 -17.11 2.00
C ALA A 32 -0.82 -16.20 2.10
N VAL A 33 -1.87 -16.64 2.81
CA VAL A 33 -3.06 -15.80 3.09
C VAL A 33 -2.70 -14.59 3.95
N VAL A 34 -1.81 -14.75 4.94
CA VAL A 34 -1.30 -13.64 5.76
C VAL A 34 -0.56 -12.61 4.92
N TYR A 35 0.28 -13.05 3.96
CA TYR A 35 1.00 -12.15 3.06
C TYR A 35 0.03 -11.28 2.22
N VAL A 36 -0.97 -11.91 1.58
CA VAL A 36 -1.97 -11.16 0.79
C VAL A 36 -2.80 -10.22 1.67
N SER A 37 -3.17 -10.67 2.87
CA SER A 37 -3.90 -9.83 3.84
C SER A 37 -3.06 -8.65 4.33
N ALA A 38 -1.75 -8.85 4.52
CA ALA A 38 -0.79 -7.81 4.91
C ALA A 38 -0.59 -6.78 3.80
N LEU A 39 -0.50 -7.20 2.54
CA LEU A 39 -0.49 -6.28 1.40
C LEU A 39 -1.74 -5.39 1.43
N ALA A 40 -2.93 -5.99 1.53
CA ALA A 40 -4.19 -5.26 1.56
C ALA A 40 -4.29 -4.31 2.77
N TYR A 41 -3.86 -4.74 3.95
CA TYR A 41 -3.79 -3.90 5.14
C TYR A 41 -2.89 -2.70 4.91
N SER A 42 -1.65 -2.94 4.46
CA SER A 42 -0.66 -1.90 4.23
C SER A 42 -1.14 -0.87 3.20
N GLY A 43 -1.69 -1.34 2.08
CA GLY A 43 -2.28 -0.46 1.08
C GLY A 43 -3.43 0.37 1.65
N GLY A 44 -4.40 -0.28 2.30
CA GLY A 44 -5.59 0.39 2.83
C GLY A 44 -5.31 1.39 3.96
N HIS A 45 -4.21 1.22 4.70
CA HIS A 45 -3.82 2.10 5.79
C HIS A 45 -2.67 3.06 5.43
N GLY A 46 -2.03 2.86 4.28
CA GLY A 46 -0.86 3.65 3.85
C GLY A 46 0.34 3.45 4.77
N THR A 47 0.62 2.21 5.19
CA THR A 47 1.77 1.91 6.07
C THR A 47 3.04 1.54 5.30
N ASP A 48 3.02 1.65 3.98
CA ASP A 48 4.20 1.46 3.11
C ASP A 48 4.95 0.14 3.33
N GLY A 49 4.20 -0.92 3.58
CA GLY A 49 4.68 -2.28 3.79
C GLY A 49 4.90 -2.62 5.27
N GLN A 50 4.78 -1.66 6.18
CA GLN A 50 4.98 -1.89 7.59
C GLN A 50 3.80 -2.65 8.21
N ILE A 51 4.10 -3.78 8.85
CA ILE A 51 3.19 -4.59 9.64
C ILE A 51 3.68 -4.60 11.09
N ALA A 52 3.09 -3.74 11.91
CA ALA A 52 3.42 -3.69 13.33
C ALA A 52 3.01 -4.99 14.04
N THR A 53 3.68 -5.33 15.14
CA THR A 53 3.44 -6.59 15.88
C THR A 53 1.97 -6.78 16.27
N TYR A 54 1.31 -5.71 16.71
CA TYR A 54 -0.11 -5.75 17.10
C TYR A 54 -1.08 -5.88 15.90
N VAL A 55 -0.62 -5.63 14.68
CA VAL A 55 -1.40 -5.77 13.44
C VAL A 55 -1.40 -7.21 12.96
N LEU A 56 -0.41 -8.02 13.31
CA LEU A 56 -0.29 -9.40 12.81
C LEU A 56 -1.59 -10.23 12.99
N PRO A 57 -2.28 -10.21 14.15
CA PRO A 57 -3.56 -10.90 14.30
C PRO A 57 -4.68 -10.34 13.40
N ARG A 58 -4.63 -9.04 13.09
CA ARG A 58 -5.62 -8.36 12.23
C ARG A 58 -5.55 -8.84 10.78
N VAL A 59 -4.36 -9.24 10.33
CA VAL A 59 -4.10 -9.87 9.02
C VAL A 59 -4.10 -11.40 9.11
N HIS A 60 -4.76 -11.94 10.15
CA HIS A 60 -4.94 -13.37 10.40
C HIS A 60 -3.65 -14.16 10.66
N GLY A 61 -2.55 -13.46 10.97
CA GLY A 61 -1.24 -14.05 11.19
C GLY A 61 -0.97 -14.42 12.65
N ARG A 62 -0.14 -15.45 12.81
CA ARG A 62 0.56 -15.77 14.07
C ARG A 62 2.05 -15.54 13.87
N LYS A 63 2.81 -15.47 14.97
CA LYS A 63 4.27 -15.32 14.92
C LYS A 63 4.94 -16.38 14.03
N THR A 64 4.47 -17.63 14.09
CA THR A 64 4.96 -18.72 13.22
C THR A 64 4.71 -18.48 11.73
N ASP A 65 3.61 -17.82 11.38
CA ASP A 65 3.30 -17.50 9.98
C ASP A 65 4.22 -16.36 9.50
N ALA A 66 4.44 -15.33 10.32
CA ALA A 66 5.42 -14.28 10.03
C ALA A 66 6.85 -14.82 9.91
N ASP A 67 7.25 -15.76 10.77
CA ASP A 67 8.58 -16.39 10.71
C ASP A 67 8.79 -17.19 9.43
N ARG A 68 7.74 -17.83 8.89
CA ARG A 68 7.79 -18.45 7.56
C ARG A 68 7.94 -17.40 6.47
N LEU A 69 7.18 -16.32 6.53
CA LEU A 69 7.27 -15.24 5.54
C LEU A 69 8.67 -14.59 5.53
N VAL A 70 9.30 -14.43 6.69
CA VAL A 70 10.69 -13.99 6.78
C VAL A 70 11.64 -15.02 6.18
N ARG A 71 11.51 -16.29 6.52
CA ARG A 71 12.36 -17.37 5.99
C ARG A 71 12.32 -17.47 4.46
N HIS A 72 11.14 -17.25 3.86
CA HIS A 72 10.93 -17.26 2.41
C HIS A 72 11.18 -15.90 1.75
N GLY A 73 11.62 -14.89 2.50
CA GLY A 73 11.96 -13.56 1.96
C GLY A 73 10.75 -12.79 1.39
N LEU A 74 9.56 -13.02 1.95
CA LEU A 74 8.35 -12.25 1.67
C LEU A 74 8.19 -11.09 2.67
N PHE A 75 8.65 -11.30 3.91
CA PHE A 75 8.78 -10.28 4.96
C PHE A 75 10.25 -10.08 5.34
N GLU A 76 10.55 -8.93 5.89
CA GLU A 76 11.81 -8.58 6.52
C GLU A 76 11.56 -8.24 8.00
N PRO A 77 12.43 -8.66 8.93
CA PRO A 77 12.33 -8.23 10.33
C PRO A 77 12.50 -6.71 10.46
N ALA A 78 11.64 -6.08 11.25
CA ALA A 78 11.74 -4.66 11.60
C ALA A 78 11.67 -4.49 13.12
N VAL A 79 12.07 -3.32 13.63
CA VAL A 79 12.14 -3.03 15.08
C VAL A 79 10.82 -3.34 15.79
N ASP A 80 9.68 -2.97 15.19
CA ASP A 80 8.35 -3.12 15.80
C ASP A 80 7.44 -4.10 15.05
N GLY A 81 8.01 -5.04 14.29
CA GLY A 81 7.25 -6.06 13.56
C GLY A 81 7.97 -6.50 12.30
N TRP A 82 7.33 -6.29 11.15
CA TRP A 82 7.85 -6.71 9.85
C TRP A 82 7.62 -5.65 8.79
N GLN A 83 8.47 -5.69 7.78
CA GLN A 83 8.33 -4.96 6.53
C GLN A 83 8.02 -5.95 5.41
N ILE A 84 7.07 -5.63 4.54
CA ILE A 84 6.85 -6.39 3.30
C ILE A 84 8.02 -6.13 2.37
N HIS A 85 8.68 -7.19 1.92
CA HIS A 85 9.83 -7.11 1.02
C HIS A 85 9.46 -6.40 -0.29
N ASP A 86 10.31 -5.44 -0.70
CA ASP A 86 10.17 -4.64 -1.93
C ASP A 86 8.80 -3.94 -2.11
N TYR A 87 8.14 -3.56 -1.00
CA TYR A 87 6.83 -2.93 -1.08
C TYR A 87 6.84 -1.63 -1.91
N ASP A 88 7.84 -0.78 -1.72
CA ASP A 88 8.00 0.51 -2.42
C ASP A 88 8.32 0.39 -3.92
N GLN A 89 8.91 -0.74 -4.33
CA GLN A 89 9.18 -1.04 -5.74
C GLN A 89 7.93 -1.54 -6.47
N LEU A 90 7.06 -2.27 -5.77
CA LEU A 90 5.90 -2.94 -6.38
C LEU A 90 4.58 -2.18 -6.16
N GLN A 91 4.48 -1.40 -5.08
CA GLN A 91 3.28 -0.67 -4.67
C GLN A 91 3.52 0.84 -4.65
N GLN A 92 2.43 1.61 -4.65
CA GLN A 92 2.53 3.05 -4.45
C GLN A 92 2.72 3.34 -2.95
N THR A 93 3.68 4.20 -2.63
CA THR A 93 3.88 4.69 -1.26
C THR A 93 2.82 5.72 -0.89
N SER A 94 2.63 5.92 0.41
CA SER A 94 1.75 6.93 0.99
C SER A 94 2.11 8.32 0.50
N GLU A 95 3.40 8.68 0.51
CA GLU A 95 3.92 9.94 -0.01
C GLU A 95 3.55 10.16 -1.49
N THR A 96 3.83 9.17 -2.35
CA THR A 96 3.48 9.25 -3.77
C THR A 96 1.97 9.42 -3.95
N THR A 97 1.19 8.71 -3.13
CA THR A 97 -0.28 8.78 -3.17
C THR A 97 -0.80 10.16 -2.78
N GLU A 98 -0.20 10.79 -1.77
CA GLU A 98 -0.55 12.14 -1.32
C GLU A 98 -0.22 13.18 -2.40
N GLN A 99 0.94 13.06 -3.05
CA GLN A 99 1.33 13.94 -4.16
C GLN A 99 0.33 13.85 -5.34
N ILE A 100 -0.02 12.63 -5.77
CA ILE A 100 -0.99 12.41 -6.85
C ILE A 100 -2.36 13.01 -6.48
N ARG A 101 -2.79 12.90 -5.21
CA ARG A 101 -4.04 13.51 -4.74
C ARG A 101 -3.98 15.03 -4.76
N ALA A 102 -2.87 15.62 -4.32
CA ALA A 102 -2.67 17.06 -4.37
C ALA A 102 -2.72 17.57 -5.82
N ASP A 103 -2.08 16.88 -6.76
CA ASP A 103 -2.11 17.21 -8.19
C ASP A 103 -3.51 17.10 -8.79
N ARG A 104 -4.23 16.01 -8.50
CA ARG A 104 -5.62 15.85 -8.96
C ARG A 104 -6.52 16.94 -8.40
N ARG A 105 -6.35 17.34 -7.14
CA ARG A 105 -7.08 18.45 -6.53
C ARG A 105 -6.78 19.76 -7.24
N ARG A 106 -5.49 20.06 -7.50
CA ARG A 106 -5.08 21.26 -8.25
C ARG A 106 -5.68 21.29 -9.66
N ALA A 107 -5.62 20.16 -10.38
CA ALA A 107 -6.19 20.03 -11.71
C ALA A 107 -7.71 20.19 -11.71
N ALA A 108 -8.42 19.62 -10.72
CA ALA A 108 -9.86 19.76 -10.57
C ALA A 108 -10.28 21.22 -10.31
N ILE A 109 -9.58 21.93 -9.41
CA ILE A 109 -9.81 23.35 -9.14
C ILE A 109 -9.60 24.18 -10.41
N LYS A 110 -8.50 23.94 -11.13
CA LYS A 110 -8.22 24.61 -12.41
C LYS A 110 -9.30 24.33 -13.45
N GLY A 111 -9.70 23.06 -13.61
CA GLY A 111 -10.74 22.66 -14.56
C GLY A 111 -12.08 23.33 -14.26
N ASN A 112 -12.46 23.41 -12.98
CA ASN A 112 -13.66 24.11 -12.55
C ASN A 112 -13.58 25.62 -12.83
N CYS A 113 -12.44 26.24 -12.51
CA CYS A 113 -12.21 27.66 -12.76
C CYS A 113 -12.31 27.99 -14.25
N VAL A 114 -11.66 27.22 -15.12
CA VAL A 114 -11.72 27.42 -16.58
C VAL A 114 -13.14 27.20 -17.10
N ARG A 115 -13.86 26.19 -16.59
CA ARG A 115 -15.25 25.91 -16.98
C ARG A 115 -16.18 27.09 -16.66
N HIS A 116 -16.05 27.70 -15.49
CA HIS A 116 -16.97 28.74 -15.03
C HIS A 116 -16.55 30.17 -15.39
N HIS A 117 -15.25 30.43 -15.54
CA HIS A 117 -14.72 31.79 -15.73
C HIS A 117 -13.97 31.98 -17.06
N GLY A 118 -13.84 30.94 -17.88
CA GLY A 118 -13.16 30.99 -19.18
C GLY A 118 -11.66 30.64 -19.14
N PRO A 119 -11.03 30.43 -20.31
CA PRO A 119 -9.68 29.90 -20.45
C PRO A 119 -8.58 30.80 -19.88
N ASP A 120 -8.80 32.12 -19.87
CA ASP A 120 -7.82 33.10 -19.40
C ASP A 120 -7.90 33.36 -17.88
N CYS A 121 -8.87 32.74 -17.20
CA CYS A 121 -9.07 32.96 -15.78
C CYS A 121 -7.92 32.36 -14.92
N GLY A 122 -7.36 33.20 -14.04
CA GLY A 122 -6.25 32.86 -13.15
C GLY A 122 -6.64 32.58 -11.69
N CYS A 123 -7.92 32.66 -11.31
CA CYS A 123 -8.36 32.57 -9.91
C CYS A 123 -7.92 31.28 -9.19
N TRP A 124 -7.78 30.17 -9.93
CA TRP A 124 -7.27 28.90 -9.42
C TRP A 124 -5.83 28.97 -8.89
N ARG A 125 -5.06 30.00 -9.25
CA ARG A 125 -3.69 30.24 -8.73
C ARG A 125 -3.70 30.83 -7.31
N GLY A 126 -4.75 31.57 -6.94
CA GLY A 126 -4.87 32.25 -5.64
C GLY A 126 -5.62 31.47 -4.56
N GLY A 127 -6.41 30.45 -4.93
CA GLY A 127 -7.23 29.66 -3.97
C GLY A 127 -6.48 28.65 -3.10
N LEU A 128 -5.14 28.62 -3.16
CA LEU A 128 -4.30 27.72 -2.34
C LEU A 128 -3.88 28.34 -0.99
N SER A 129 -4.22 29.61 -0.73
CA SER A 129 -3.91 30.34 0.51
C SER A 129 -5.10 30.55 1.45
N SER A 130 -6.27 29.94 1.17
CA SER A 130 -7.45 30.02 2.04
C SER A 130 -8.21 28.69 2.07
N VAL A 131 -7.65 27.70 2.75
CA VAL A 131 -8.41 26.56 3.27
C VAL A 131 -7.96 26.38 4.72
N PRO A 132 -8.85 26.52 5.73
CA PRO A 132 -8.54 26.15 7.10
C PRO A 132 -8.16 24.68 7.23
#